data_AF-A0A6M4GD01-F1
#
_entry.id   AF-A0A6M4GD01-F1
#
_cell.length_a   1.000
_cell.length_b   1.000
_cell.length_c   1.000
_cell.angle_alpha   90.00
_cell.angle_beta   90.00
_cell.angle_gamma   90.00
#
_symmetry.space_group_name_H-M   'P 1'
#
loop_
_entity.id
_entity.type
_entity.pdbx_description
1 polymer ?
#
loop_
_entity_poly.entity_id
_entity_poly.type
_entity_poly.pdbx_seq_one_letter_code
_entity_poly.pdbx_strand_id
1 'polypeptide(L)'
;MLASIAGAAGSVVANYIAQGPPTAMPPSFDNGASLYLFNLFLMTATTFLGAMMVGKQGSRIWSQRIWDHPLDPVTLYRAITFFAGIGITLRCGAEAMFLWGWNPADAATSARVSMAKRWIDPIAIGCGLMWMTIVVLGEPGIEHQLRKAPLPVDMWSRWPILVRALAVIILSFVAALAAVCLR
;
A
#
# COMPACT_ATOMS: atom_id res chain seq x y z
N MET A 1 16.38 -13.20 5.91
CA MET A 1 15.52 -12.00 5.97
C MET A 1 15.19 -11.59 7.41
N LEU A 2 14.49 -12.40 8.20
CA LEU A 2 14.12 -11.99 9.57
C LEU A 2 15.32 -11.77 10.50
N ALA A 3 16.34 -12.63 10.43
CA ALA A 3 17.57 -12.46 11.21
C ALA A 3 18.37 -11.20 10.82
N SER A 4 18.40 -10.83 9.53
CA SER A 4 19.08 -9.63 9.06
C SER A 4 18.33 -8.35 9.41
N ILE A 5 17.00 -8.40 9.48
CA ILE A 5 16.18 -7.27 9.98
C ILE A 5 16.38 -7.15 11.50
N ALA A 6 16.31 -8.24 12.26
CA ALA A 6 16.50 -8.20 13.71
C ALA A 6 17.88 -7.65 14.13
N GLY A 7 18.93 -8.01 13.37
CA GLY A 7 20.30 -7.53 13.53
C GLY A 7 20.57 -6.09 13.05
N ALA A 8 19.58 -5.39 12.51
CA ALA A 8 19.78 -4.04 11.95
C ALA A 8 20.21 -2.98 12.98
N ALA A 9 20.10 -3.28 14.28
CA ALA A 9 20.56 -2.39 15.36
C ALA A 9 22.08 -2.09 15.29
N GLY A 10 22.89 -3.00 14.75
CA GLY A 10 24.32 -2.80 14.50
C GLY A 10 24.66 -2.47 13.04
N SER A 11 23.66 -2.12 12.22
CA SER A 11 23.87 -1.87 10.79
C SER A 11 24.44 -0.49 10.50
N VAL A 12 25.06 -0.36 9.32
CA VAL A 12 25.53 0.94 8.80
C VAL A 12 24.40 1.97 8.74
N VAL A 13 23.16 1.53 8.49
CA VAL A 13 21.98 2.41 8.47
C VAL A 13 21.68 2.96 9.87
N ALA A 14 21.76 2.13 10.90
CA ALA A 14 21.57 2.60 12.29
C ALA A 14 22.64 3.62 12.68
N ASN A 15 23.91 3.37 12.33
CA ASN A 15 24.99 4.32 12.57
C ASN A 15 24.79 5.64 11.82
N TYR A 16 24.35 5.58 10.56
CA TYR A 16 24.05 6.77 9.77
C TYR A 16 22.91 7.62 10.37
N ILE A 17 21.85 6.97 10.87
CA ILE A 17 20.74 7.67 11.52
C ILE A 17 21.18 8.29 12.85
N ALA A 18 21.96 7.55 13.66
CA ALA A 18 22.44 8.01 14.95
C ALA A 18 23.44 9.18 14.85
N GLN A 19 24.26 9.19 13.81
CA GLN A 19 25.25 10.25 13.54
C GLN A 19 24.66 11.41 12.72
N GLY A 20 23.47 11.24 12.16
CA GLY A 20 22.78 12.26 11.38
C GLY A 20 22.22 13.39 12.26
N PRO A 21 21.79 14.50 11.64
CA PRO A 21 21.15 15.59 12.37
C PRO A 21 19.88 15.08 13.08
N PRO A 22 19.67 15.42 14.37
CA PRO A 22 18.49 15.00 15.12
C PRO A 22 17.26 15.74 14.57
N THR A 23 16.61 15.13 13.58
CA THR A 23 15.50 15.71 12.82
C THR A 23 14.23 14.91 13.11
N ALA A 24 13.13 15.64 13.34
CA ALA A 24 11.81 15.05 13.62
C ALA A 24 11.22 14.30 12.42
N MET A 25 11.83 14.44 11.24
CA MET A 25 11.45 13.79 9.99
C MET A 25 12.68 13.22 9.28
N PRO A 26 12.52 12.24 8.37
CA PRO A 26 13.65 11.70 7.62
C PRO A 26 14.39 12.79 6.81
N PRO A 27 15.73 12.68 6.65
CA PRO A 27 16.53 13.68 5.93
C PRO A 27 16.07 13.96 4.50
N SER A 28 15.40 12.99 3.85
CA SER A 28 14.85 13.14 2.50
C SER A 28 13.78 14.24 2.37
N PHE A 29 13.26 14.74 3.48
CA PHE A 29 12.23 15.80 3.51
C PHE A 29 12.79 17.19 3.79
N ASP A 30 14.09 17.32 4.09
CA ASP A 30 14.77 18.61 4.31
C ASP A 30 14.01 19.58 5.24
N ASN A 31 13.53 19.09 6.38
CA ASN A 31 12.69 19.83 7.35
C ASN A 31 11.35 20.37 6.80
N GLY A 32 10.93 19.96 5.61
CA GLY A 32 9.64 20.27 5.01
C GLY A 32 8.47 19.56 5.69
N ALA A 33 7.96 20.13 6.77
CA ALA A 33 6.85 19.54 7.56
C ALA A 33 5.58 19.28 6.72
N SER A 34 5.27 20.15 5.75
CA SER A 34 4.12 19.96 4.84
C SER A 34 4.30 18.77 3.90
N LEU A 35 5.52 18.58 3.37
CA LEU A 35 5.84 17.46 2.49
C LEU A 35 5.80 16.13 3.24
N TYR A 36 6.34 16.13 4.47
CA TYR A 36 6.29 14.98 5.37
C TYR A 36 4.85 14.64 5.74
N LEU A 37 4.05 15.62 6.17
CA LEU A 37 2.61 15.47 6.46
C LEU A 37 1.89 14.82 5.28
N PHE A 38 2.05 15.38 4.08
CA PHE A 38 1.32 14.93 2.90
C PHE A 38 1.72 13.51 2.49
N ASN A 39 3.00 13.16 2.57
CA ASN A 39 3.47 11.80 2.31
C ASN A 39 2.96 10.82 3.37
N LEU A 40 3.03 11.18 4.66
CA LEU A 40 2.53 10.34 5.74
C LEU A 40 1.03 10.07 5.58
N PHE A 41 0.26 11.11 5.29
CA PHE A 41 -1.17 11.03 4.99
C PHE A 41 -1.44 10.10 3.81
N LEU A 42 -0.85 10.38 2.64
CA LEU A 42 -1.14 9.63 1.42
C LEU A 42 -0.76 8.16 1.56
N MET A 43 0.43 7.87 2.08
CA MET A 43 0.89 6.50 2.24
C MET A 43 -0.01 5.73 3.21
N THR A 44 -0.42 6.35 4.32
CA THR A 44 -1.32 5.72 5.29
C THR A 44 -2.71 5.46 4.69
N ALA A 45 -3.28 6.45 4.02
CA ALA A 45 -4.61 6.34 3.42
C ALA A 45 -4.64 5.27 2.32
N THR A 46 -3.65 5.26 1.42
CA THR A 46 -3.59 4.29 0.32
C THR A 46 -3.31 2.87 0.82
N THR A 47 -2.58 2.70 1.92
CA THR A 47 -2.43 1.37 2.56
C THR A 47 -3.77 0.81 3.01
N PHE A 48 -4.57 1.60 3.74
CA PHE A 48 -5.86 1.10 4.24
C PHE A 48 -6.88 0.90 3.12
N LEU A 49 -6.95 1.82 2.15
CA LEU A 49 -7.81 1.66 0.98
C LEU A 49 -7.41 0.44 0.13
N GLY A 50 -6.11 0.25 -0.07
CA GLY A 50 -5.54 -0.94 -0.71
C GLY A 50 -5.94 -2.21 0.03
N ALA A 51 -5.75 -2.25 1.36
CA ALA A 51 -6.10 -3.40 2.18
C ALA A 51 -7.61 -3.74 2.11
N MET A 52 -8.49 -2.73 2.12
CA MET A 52 -9.93 -2.93 1.91
C MET A 52 -10.24 -3.56 0.54
N MET A 53 -9.57 -3.09 -0.51
CA MET A 53 -9.72 -3.62 -1.86
C MET A 53 -9.21 -5.06 -1.97
N VAL A 54 -8.04 -5.36 -1.39
CA VAL A 54 -7.45 -6.70 -1.31
C VAL A 54 -8.38 -7.65 -0.56
N GLY A 55 -8.88 -7.24 0.61
CA GLY A 55 -9.81 -8.06 1.40
C GLY A 55 -11.09 -8.37 0.63
N LYS A 56 -11.67 -7.36 -0.03
CA LYS A 56 -12.89 -7.53 -0.86
C LYS A 56 -12.66 -8.49 -2.03
N GLN A 57 -11.58 -8.31 -2.79
CA GLN A 57 -11.32 -9.17 -3.96
C GLN A 57 -10.86 -10.57 -3.56
N GLY A 58 -10.01 -10.68 -2.54
CA GLY A 58 -9.56 -11.96 -1.99
C GLY A 58 -10.71 -12.79 -1.47
N SER A 59 -11.65 -12.18 -0.73
CA SER A 59 -12.88 -12.86 -0.28
C SER A 59 -13.70 -13.37 -1.46
N ARG A 60 -13.86 -12.59 -2.53
CA ARG A 60 -14.60 -13.00 -3.74
C ARG A 60 -13.91 -14.14 -4.48
N ILE A 61 -12.61 -14.03 -4.73
CA ILE A 61 -11.80 -15.09 -5.35
C ILE A 61 -11.94 -16.38 -4.55
N TRP A 62 -11.79 -16.30 -3.22
CA TRP A 62 -11.89 -17.47 -2.36
C TRP A 62 -13.28 -18.10 -2.37
N SER A 63 -14.33 -17.29 -2.29
CA SER A 63 -15.72 -17.77 -2.26
C SER A 63 -16.17 -18.42 -3.57
N GLN A 64 -15.61 -18.00 -4.71
CA GLN A 64 -16.02 -18.46 -6.04
C GLN A 64 -15.00 -19.43 -6.66
N ARG A 65 -13.95 -19.83 -5.94
CA ARG A 65 -12.84 -20.65 -6.47
C ARG A 65 -13.24 -22.01 -7.05
N ILE A 66 -14.44 -22.50 -6.71
CA ILE A 66 -14.97 -23.79 -7.19
C ILE A 66 -15.79 -23.59 -8.48
N TRP A 67 -16.38 -22.41 -8.66
CA TRP A 67 -17.33 -22.11 -9.73
C TRP A 67 -16.68 -21.39 -10.90
N ASP A 68 -15.79 -20.44 -10.60
CA ASP A 68 -15.13 -19.62 -11.60
C ASP A 68 -13.86 -20.33 -12.10
N HIS A 69 -13.72 -20.48 -13.42
CA HIS A 69 -12.50 -21.03 -14.01
C HIS A 69 -11.37 -19.98 -13.93
N PRO A 70 -10.09 -20.37 -13.74
CA PRO A 70 -8.98 -19.43 -13.59
C PRO A 70 -8.79 -18.46 -14.76
N LEU A 71 -9.19 -18.87 -15.97
CA LEU A 71 -9.07 -18.09 -17.20
C LEU A 71 -10.36 -17.35 -17.57
N ASP A 72 -11.40 -17.43 -16.74
CA ASP A 72 -12.62 -16.69 -17.01
C ASP A 72 -12.37 -15.18 -16.88
N PRO A 73 -12.95 -14.35 -17.76
CA PRO A 73 -12.78 -12.90 -17.71
C PRO A 73 -13.08 -12.27 -16.34
N VAL A 74 -14.05 -12.83 -15.61
CA VAL A 74 -14.39 -12.39 -14.24
C VAL A 74 -13.27 -12.70 -13.25
N THR A 75 -12.63 -13.87 -13.35
CA THR A 75 -11.51 -14.28 -12.50
C THR A 75 -10.29 -13.43 -12.80
N LEU A 76 -9.98 -13.21 -14.08
CA LEU A 76 -8.88 -12.36 -14.52
C LEU A 76 -9.06 -10.92 -14.00
N TYR A 77 -10.26 -10.34 -14.10
CA TYR A 77 -10.54 -9.00 -13.57
C TYR A 77 -10.35 -8.93 -12.04
N ARG A 78 -10.81 -9.94 -11.30
CA ARG A 78 -10.61 -10.02 -9.85
C ARG A 78 -9.12 -10.17 -9.50
N ALA A 79 -8.38 -10.97 -10.26
CA ALA A 79 -6.95 -11.15 -10.07
C ALA A 79 -6.18 -9.84 -10.35
N ILE A 80 -6.49 -9.13 -11.44
CA ILE A 80 -5.92 -7.81 -11.76
C ILE A 80 -6.08 -6.85 -10.58
N THR A 81 -7.32 -6.67 -10.12
CA THR A 81 -7.63 -5.75 -9.03
C THR A 81 -7.04 -6.19 -7.69
N PHE A 82 -6.94 -7.50 -7.46
CA PHE A 82 -6.31 -8.06 -6.27
C PHE A 82 -4.79 -7.80 -6.24
N PHE A 83 -4.07 -8.12 -7.32
CA PHE A 83 -2.62 -7.89 -7.40
C PHE A 83 -2.26 -6.40 -7.39
N ALA A 84 -3.02 -5.55 -8.08
CA ALA A 84 -2.86 -4.11 -8.00
C ALA A 84 -3.06 -3.61 -6.56
N GLY A 85 -4.10 -4.10 -5.88
CA GLY A 85 -4.38 -3.79 -4.48
C GLY A 85 -3.25 -4.23 -3.55
N ILE A 86 -2.72 -5.45 -3.70
CA ILE A 86 -1.60 -5.94 -2.89
C ILE A 86 -0.36 -5.08 -3.11
N GLY A 87 0.00 -4.82 -4.36
CA GLY A 87 1.17 -4.02 -4.70
C GLY A 87 1.12 -2.64 -4.04
N ILE A 88 -0.02 -1.94 -4.15
CA ILE A 88 -0.24 -0.64 -3.51
C ILE A 88 -0.18 -0.76 -1.98
N THR A 89 -0.89 -1.74 -1.40
CA THR A 89 -0.94 -1.92 0.06
C THR A 89 0.44 -2.14 0.65
N LEU A 90 1.24 -3.02 0.04
CA LEU A 90 2.59 -3.33 0.50
C LEU A 90 3.52 -2.13 0.32
N ARG A 91 3.53 -1.51 -0.86
CA ARG A 91 4.43 -0.38 -1.18
C ARG A 91 4.15 0.83 -0.31
N CYS A 92 2.87 1.20 -0.16
CA CYS A 92 2.46 2.33 0.65
C CYS A 92 2.52 1.98 2.14
N GLY A 93 2.21 0.74 2.53
CA GLY A 93 2.25 0.31 3.94
C GLY A 93 3.65 0.28 4.50
N ALA A 94 4.60 -0.24 3.74
CA ALA A 94 6.02 -0.20 4.12
C ALA A 94 6.53 1.24 4.23
N GLU A 95 6.06 2.15 3.38
CA GLU A 95 6.42 3.57 3.47
C GLU A 95 5.76 4.26 4.66
N ALA A 96 4.47 4.03 4.90
CA ALA A 96 3.77 4.56 6.05
C ALA A 96 4.47 4.12 7.35
N MET A 97 4.79 2.84 7.49
CA MET A 97 5.53 2.34 8.66
C MET A 97 6.89 3.02 8.81
N PHE A 98 7.62 3.26 7.72
CA PHE A 98 8.90 3.98 7.78
C PHE A 98 8.72 5.41 8.27
N LEU A 99 7.73 6.14 7.77
CA LEU A 99 7.48 7.53 8.18
C LEU A 99 6.97 7.63 9.63
N TRP A 100 6.05 6.75 10.03
CA TRP A 100 5.53 6.67 11.41
C TRP A 100 6.60 6.23 12.40
N GLY A 101 7.41 5.24 12.02
CA GLY A 101 8.47 4.66 12.85
C GLY A 101 9.76 5.46 12.89
N TRP A 102 9.87 6.56 12.13
CA TRP A 102 11.06 7.39 12.14
C TRP A 102 11.28 8.05 13.51
N ASN A 103 12.38 7.71 14.16
CA ASN A 103 12.82 8.33 15.40
C ASN A 103 14.36 8.35 15.45
N PRO A 104 15.00 9.54 15.47
CA PRO A 104 16.45 9.64 15.55
C PRO A 104 17.00 9.15 16.91
N ALA A 105 16.23 9.25 17.99
CA ALA A 105 16.64 8.75 19.31
C ALA A 105 16.61 7.21 19.40
N ASP A 106 15.84 6.56 18.53
CA ASP A 106 15.81 5.10 18.38
C ASP A 106 16.21 4.71 16.93
N ALA A 107 17.48 4.95 16.64
CA ALA A 107 18.07 4.66 15.33
C ALA A 107 17.98 3.17 14.96
N ALA A 108 17.98 2.27 15.94
CA ALA A 108 17.86 0.83 15.72
C ALA A 108 16.49 0.47 15.13
N THR A 109 15.40 0.97 15.71
CA THR A 109 14.04 0.72 15.19
C THR A 109 13.86 1.35 13.81
N SER A 110 14.31 2.60 13.61
CA SER A 110 14.25 3.27 12.30
C SER A 110 15.01 2.49 11.22
N ALA A 111 16.19 1.95 11.54
CA ALA A 111 16.98 1.12 10.63
C ALA A 111 16.28 -0.22 10.29
N ARG A 112 15.68 -0.88 11.29
CA ARG A 112 14.90 -2.11 11.10
C ARG A 112 13.76 -1.90 10.12
N VAL A 113 12.97 -0.85 10.32
CA VAL A 113 11.83 -0.54 9.46
C VAL A 113 12.28 -0.18 8.05
N SER A 114 13.36 0.61 7.91
CA SER A 114 13.96 0.93 6.62
C SER A 114 14.42 -0.32 5.86
N MET A 115 15.12 -1.25 6.54
CA MET A 115 15.54 -2.51 5.93
C MET A 115 14.34 -3.40 5.57
N ALA A 116 13.34 -3.50 6.45
CA ALA A 116 12.13 -4.28 6.18
C ALA A 116 11.41 -3.78 4.92
N LYS A 117 11.28 -2.46 4.76
CA LYS A 117 10.73 -1.85 3.54
C LYS A 117 11.47 -2.31 2.28
N ARG A 118 12.80 -2.33 2.29
CA ARG A 118 13.59 -2.74 1.12
C ARG A 118 13.39 -4.18 0.70
N TRP A 119 13.02 -5.05 1.64
CA TRP A 119 12.62 -6.43 1.31
C TRP A 119 11.17 -6.55 0.82
N ILE A 120 10.29 -5.65 1.26
CA ILE A 120 8.89 -5.62 0.81
C ILE A 120 8.78 -5.01 -0.60
N ASP A 121 9.64 -4.05 -0.95
CA ASP A 121 9.61 -3.34 -2.24
C ASP A 121 9.62 -4.30 -3.45
N PRO A 122 10.53 -5.31 -3.57
CA PRO A 122 10.49 -6.27 -4.69
C PRO A 122 9.21 -7.11 -4.74
N ILE A 123 8.62 -7.45 -3.59
CA ILE A 123 7.36 -8.21 -3.52
C ILE A 123 6.22 -7.35 -4.06
N ALA A 124 6.16 -6.09 -3.63
CA ALA A 124 5.17 -5.13 -4.11
C ALA A 124 5.30 -4.90 -5.63
N ILE A 125 6.54 -4.78 -6.13
CA ILE A 125 6.83 -4.68 -7.57
C ILE A 125 6.39 -5.96 -8.29
N GLY A 126 6.65 -7.14 -7.75
CA GLY A 126 6.19 -8.41 -8.33
C GLY A 126 4.67 -8.46 -8.50
N CYS A 127 3.91 -8.00 -7.51
CA CYS A 127 2.46 -7.84 -7.64
C CYS A 127 2.08 -6.78 -8.70
N GLY A 128 2.83 -5.67 -8.75
CA GLY A 128 2.77 -4.64 -9.78
C GLY A 128 2.92 -5.18 -11.20
N LEU A 129 3.93 -6.02 -11.42
CA LEU A 129 4.17 -6.63 -12.72
C LEU A 129 3.12 -7.69 -13.05
N MET A 130 2.68 -8.45 -12.05
CA MET A 130 1.67 -9.49 -12.25
C MET A 130 0.33 -8.94 -12.74
N TRP A 131 -0.19 -7.85 -12.14
CA TRP A 131 -1.46 -7.29 -12.62
C TRP A 131 -1.34 -6.77 -14.06
N MET A 132 -0.20 -6.15 -14.42
CA MET A 132 0.07 -5.70 -15.79
C MET A 132 0.11 -6.88 -16.78
N THR A 133 0.80 -7.97 -16.42
CA THR A 133 0.84 -9.19 -17.22
C THR A 133 -0.55 -9.76 -17.46
N ILE A 134 -1.39 -9.84 -16.42
CA ILE A 134 -2.75 -10.35 -16.55
C ILE A 134 -3.60 -9.43 -17.45
N VAL A 135 -3.43 -8.11 -17.36
CA VAL A 135 -4.11 -7.17 -18.27
C VAL A 135 -3.73 -7.47 -19.71
N VAL A 136 -2.43 -7.51 -20.04
CA VAL A 136 -1.95 -7.75 -21.40
C VAL A 136 -2.48 -9.07 -21.98
N LEU A 137 -2.53 -10.13 -21.16
CA LEU A 137 -3.00 -11.44 -21.61
C LEU A 137 -4.54 -11.56 -21.66
N GLY A 138 -5.23 -10.90 -20.72
CA GLY A 138 -6.67 -11.06 -20.49
C GLY A 138 -7.55 -10.01 -21.16
N GLU A 139 -6.97 -8.88 -21.60
CA GLU A 139 -7.69 -7.73 -22.17
C GLU A 139 -8.66 -8.12 -23.30
N PRO A 140 -8.27 -8.90 -24.33
CA PRO A 140 -9.19 -9.24 -25.42
C PRO A 140 -10.43 -10.00 -24.92
N GLY A 141 -10.25 -10.92 -23.97
CA GLY A 141 -11.33 -11.72 -23.40
C GLY A 141 -12.26 -10.90 -22.51
N ILE A 142 -11.68 -10.01 -21.70
CA ILE A 142 -12.44 -9.09 -20.83
C ILE A 142 -13.24 -8.11 -21.66
N GLU A 143 -12.63 -7.45 -22.64
CA GLU A 143 -13.33 -6.51 -23.51
C GLU A 143 -14.49 -7.15 -24.27
N HIS A 144 -14.26 -8.33 -24.85
CA HIS A 144 -15.29 -9.03 -25.60
C HIS A 144 -16.53 -9.32 -24.74
N GLN A 145 -16.35 -9.68 -23.46
CA GLN A 145 -17.49 -9.87 -22.54
C GLN A 145 -18.14 -8.55 -22.12
N LEU A 146 -17.35 -7.51 -21.82
CA LEU A 146 -17.88 -6.19 -21.44
C LEU A 146 -18.72 -5.55 -22.55
N ARG A 147 -18.36 -5.79 -23.83
CA ARG A 147 -19.12 -5.28 -24.99
C ARG A 147 -20.47 -5.97 -25.20
N LYS A 148 -20.66 -7.21 -24.72
CA LYS A 148 -21.92 -7.95 -24.90
C LYS A 148 -23.07 -7.39 -24.07
N ALA A 149 -22.77 -6.93 -22.86
CA ALA A 149 -23.76 -6.43 -21.92
C ALA A 149 -23.19 -5.24 -21.13
N PRO A 150 -23.10 -4.04 -21.75
CA PRO A 150 -22.69 -2.84 -21.05
C PRO A 150 -23.77 -2.46 -20.05
N LEU A 151 -23.56 -2.83 -18.79
CA LEU A 151 -24.43 -2.41 -17.70
C LEU A 151 -24.06 -0.97 -17.31
N PRO A 152 -25.05 -0.07 -17.08
CA PRO A 152 -24.77 1.27 -16.60
C PRO A 152 -24.06 1.20 -15.24
N VAL A 153 -23.09 2.09 -15.02
CA VAL A 153 -22.39 2.15 -13.74
C VAL A 153 -23.36 2.70 -12.69
N ASP A 154 -23.76 1.83 -11.78
CA ASP A 154 -24.60 2.22 -10.64
C ASP A 154 -23.74 2.87 -9.54
N MET A 155 -23.59 4.18 -9.65
CA MET A 155 -22.88 5.01 -8.66
C MET A 155 -23.66 5.12 -7.34
N TRP A 156 -24.98 5.13 -7.41
CA TRP A 156 -25.85 5.44 -6.27
C TRP A 156 -25.93 4.30 -5.27
N SER A 157 -26.05 3.04 -5.72
CA SER A 157 -26.07 1.89 -4.80
C SER A 157 -24.73 1.64 -4.11
N ARG A 158 -23.63 2.17 -4.67
CA ARG A 158 -22.27 2.01 -4.15
C ARG A 158 -21.84 3.17 -3.25
N TRP A 159 -22.67 4.20 -3.07
CA TRP A 159 -22.38 5.36 -2.24
C TRP A 159 -21.89 5.03 -0.82
N PRO A 160 -22.48 4.08 -0.07
CA PRO A 160 -22.00 3.77 1.29
C PRO A 160 -20.56 3.26 1.33
N ILE A 161 -20.09 2.63 0.25
CA ILE A 161 -18.71 2.14 0.15
C ILE A 161 -17.76 3.33 -0.05
N LEU A 162 -18.16 4.32 -0.86
CA LEU A 162 -17.39 5.55 -1.05
C LEU A 162 -17.31 6.37 0.24
N VAL A 163 -18.39 6.45 1.01
CA VAL A 163 -18.39 7.14 2.32
C VAL A 163 -17.42 6.48 3.29
N ARG A 164 -17.35 5.14 3.34
CA ARG A 164 -16.37 4.42 4.17
C ARG A 164 -14.93 4.73 3.73
N ALA A 165 -14.68 4.77 2.42
CA ALA A 165 -13.37 5.14 1.88
C ALA A 165 -13.01 6.60 2.24
N LEU A 166 -13.96 7.53 2.13
CA LEU A 166 -13.77 8.92 2.51
C LEU A 166 -13.47 9.07 4.00
N ALA A 167 -14.16 8.32 4.87
CA ALA A 167 -13.89 8.32 6.30
C ALA A 167 -12.45 7.86 6.60
N VAL A 168 -11.94 6.83 5.92
CA VAL A 168 -10.55 6.38 6.04
C VAL A 168 -9.57 7.48 5.61
N ILE A 169 -9.86 8.19 4.53
CA ILE A 169 -9.04 9.31 4.05
C ILE A 169 -8.99 10.42 5.11
N ILE A 170 -10.15 10.85 5.62
CA ILE A 170 -10.23 11.92 6.64
C ILE A 170 -9.49 11.51 7.92
N LEU A 171 -9.72 10.29 8.41
CA LEU A 171 -9.04 9.79 9.62
C LEU A 171 -7.53 9.71 9.43
N SER A 172 -7.06 9.27 8.26
CA SER A 172 -5.62 9.22 7.94
C SER A 172 -5.00 10.61 7.90
N PHE A 173 -5.74 11.61 7.39
CA PHE A 173 -5.30 12.99 7.38
C PHE A 173 -5.19 13.56 8.79
N VAL A 174 -6.22 13.37 9.61
CA VAL A 174 -6.22 13.82 11.03
C VAL A 174 -5.09 13.16 11.81
N ALA A 175 -4.87 11.86 11.62
CA ALA A 175 -3.78 11.14 12.26
C ALA A 175 -2.40 11.69 11.84
N ALA A 176 -2.19 11.91 10.54
CA ALA A 176 -0.95 12.50 10.03
C ALA A 176 -0.73 13.92 10.59
N LEU A 177 -1.78 14.74 10.66
CA LEU A 177 -1.72 16.08 11.24
C LEU A 177 -1.32 16.04 12.71
N ALA A 178 -1.96 15.19 13.50
CA ALA A 178 -1.60 14.99 14.90
C ALA A 178 -0.14 14.53 15.05
N ALA A 179 0.34 13.63 14.18
CA ALA A 179 1.71 13.14 14.21
C ALA A 179 2.75 14.23 13.95
N VAL A 180 2.44 15.23 13.12
CA VAL A 180 3.34 16.34 12.81
C VAL A 180 3.26 17.42 13.89
N CYS A 181 2.07 17.72 14.40
CA CYS A 181 1.88 18.79 15.40
C CYS A 181 2.31 18.39 16.82
N LEU A 182 2.31 17.10 17.16
CA LEU A 182 2.60 16.60 18.52
C LEU A 182 4.01 15.97 18.66
N ARG A 183 4.85 16.06 17.63
CA ARG A 183 6.21 15.49 17.62
C ARG A 183 7.27 16.44 18.14
#